data_AF-A0A958IZQ4-F1
#
_entry.id   AF-A0A958IZQ4-F1
#
_cell.length_a   1.000
_cell.length_b   1.000
_cell.length_c   1.000
_cell.angle_alpha   90.00
_cell.angle_beta   90.00
_cell.angle_gamma   90.00
#
_symmetry.space_group_name_H-M   'P 1'
#
loop_
_entity.id
_entity.type
_entity.pdbx_description
1 polymer ?
#
loop_
_entity_poly.entity_id
_entity_poly.type
_entity_poly.pdbx_seq_one_letter_code
_entity_poly.pdbx_strand_id
1 'polypeptide(L)'
;YGTNSSTVIGAVEAKMAEINNILPEGVRIVPYYEQKTLVESCIQTVTDALYIGIVLVVLVLFAFMGSIRPSLVVAISIPFSILFAMIGMRFFNISANLMSFGGLAIAIGLMVDGTIVMVENIDRMLREAPPDESRLQVIARACKAVLRPIIFAISIIVVVFLPLFTLHGVEGKTFSPLAFAVALAMLGSLIFAVMLAPVLANLLMRRPANGAVASHSENAFLRTLTRAYRPVVTFFVKKRSIAVALAGVLVLIGLLIFPRLGSEFTPTLQEGTIVLRLTMAPSISLTESTRITQIVERRLMGIPEIDGVVTRIGRGEVGAHTDPINSAEMFILLKPENEWRTAGNQLELERVIRDEIGEIPGV
;
A
#
# COMPACT_ATOMS: atom_id res chain seq x y z
N TYR A 1 -21.94 -14.29 -1.86
CA TYR A 1 -22.06 -13.33 -2.97
C TYR A 1 -20.97 -12.28 -2.79
N GLY A 2 -20.01 -12.20 -3.71
CA GLY A 2 -18.89 -11.24 -3.64
C GLY A 2 -19.18 -9.99 -4.45
N THR A 3 -20.18 -9.21 -4.03
CA THR A 3 -20.58 -7.95 -4.69
C THR A 3 -19.71 -6.79 -4.21
N ASN A 4 -19.60 -5.73 -5.02
CA ASN A 4 -18.83 -4.54 -4.64
C ASN A 4 -19.62 -3.72 -3.58
N SER A 5 -19.08 -3.64 -2.37
CA SER A 5 -19.71 -2.91 -1.25
C SER A 5 -19.97 -1.44 -1.57
N SER A 6 -19.03 -0.74 -2.22
CA SER A 6 -19.19 0.68 -2.58
C SER A 6 -20.35 0.89 -3.56
N THR A 7 -20.51 0.02 -4.56
CA THR A 7 -21.63 0.10 -5.51
C THR A 7 -22.98 -0.15 -4.83
N VAL A 8 -23.05 -1.12 -3.91
CA VAL A 8 -24.28 -1.40 -3.16
C VAL A 8 -24.63 -0.25 -2.23
N ILE A 9 -23.64 0.29 -1.50
CA ILE A 9 -23.86 1.43 -0.59
C ILE A 9 -24.37 2.65 -1.35
N GLY A 10 -23.76 2.99 -2.50
CA GLY A 10 -24.23 4.11 -3.32
C GLY A 10 -25.68 3.93 -3.83
N ALA A 11 -26.07 2.70 -4.18
CA ALA A 11 -27.45 2.40 -4.57
C ALA A 11 -28.43 2.52 -3.38
N VAL A 12 -28.01 2.11 -2.18
CA VAL A 12 -28.80 2.24 -0.94
C VAL A 12 -28.96 3.72 -0.58
N GLU A 13 -27.89 4.52 -0.58
CA GLU A 13 -27.94 5.97 -0.33
C GLU A 13 -28.91 6.68 -1.27
N ALA A 14 -28.84 6.39 -2.57
CA ALA A 14 -29.74 6.97 -3.56
C ALA A 14 -31.21 6.63 -3.27
N LYS A 15 -31.49 5.39 -2.85
CA LYS A 15 -32.84 4.98 -2.46
C LYS A 15 -33.29 5.57 -1.13
N MET A 16 -32.39 5.72 -0.15
CA MET A 16 -32.70 6.39 1.11
C MET A 16 -33.07 7.86 0.90
N ALA A 17 -32.41 8.56 -0.02
CA ALA A 17 -32.74 9.94 -0.37
C ALA A 17 -34.16 10.05 -0.98
N GLU A 18 -34.53 9.11 -1.85
CA GLU A 18 -35.89 9.03 -2.41
C GLU A 18 -36.94 8.77 -1.31
N ILE A 19 -36.67 7.81 -0.42
CA ILE A 19 -37.58 7.45 0.68
C ILE A 19 -37.75 8.60 1.65
N ASN A 20 -36.67 9.30 2.01
CA ASN A 20 -36.72 10.44 2.93
C ASN A 20 -37.63 11.58 2.45
N ASN A 21 -37.89 11.70 1.15
CA ASN A 21 -38.84 12.69 0.61
C ASN A 21 -40.31 12.24 0.73
N ILE A 22 -40.57 10.95 0.95
CA ILE A 22 -41.92 10.36 1.03
C ILE A 22 -42.36 10.19 2.49
N LEU A 23 -41.41 10.21 3.43
CA LEU A 23 -41.69 10.03 4.85
C LEU A 23 -42.56 11.17 5.41
N PRO A 24 -43.41 10.88 6.42
CA PRO A 24 -44.19 11.91 7.11
C PRO A 24 -43.31 13.00 7.72
N GLU A 25 -43.87 14.20 7.87
CA GLU A 25 -43.17 15.30 8.55
C GLU A 25 -42.65 14.86 9.93
N GLY A 26 -41.38 15.13 10.20
CA GLY A 26 -40.70 14.76 11.44
C GLY A 26 -40.02 13.38 11.45
N VAL A 27 -40.19 12.56 10.41
CA VAL A 27 -39.52 11.24 10.30
C VAL A 27 -38.37 11.31 9.29
N ARG A 28 -37.18 10.88 9.69
CA ARG A 28 -36.00 10.83 8.82
C ARG A 28 -35.19 9.56 9.07
N ILE A 29 -34.73 8.93 8.00
CA ILE A 29 -33.75 7.84 8.05
C ILE A 29 -32.36 8.47 8.09
N VAL A 30 -31.63 8.21 9.18
CA VAL A 30 -30.25 8.65 9.38
C VAL A 30 -29.36 7.41 9.47
N PRO A 31 -28.37 7.25 8.57
CA PRO A 31 -27.41 6.17 8.66
C PRO A 31 -26.50 6.37 9.88
N TYR A 32 -26.21 5.30 10.61
CA TYR A 32 -25.32 5.32 11.78
C TYR A 32 -24.00 4.57 11.56
N TYR A 33 -23.87 3.86 10.45
CA TYR A 33 -22.63 3.17 10.09
C TYR A 33 -22.56 3.04 8.57
N GLU A 34 -21.43 3.45 8.00
CA GLU A 34 -21.18 3.38 6.56
C GLU A 34 -19.73 2.93 6.32
N GLN A 35 -19.56 1.73 5.76
CA GLN A 35 -18.23 1.21 5.45
C GLN A 35 -17.54 1.96 4.29
N LYS A 36 -18.31 2.72 3.49
CA LYS A 36 -17.83 3.44 2.31
C LYS A 36 -16.76 4.48 2.65
N THR A 37 -16.94 5.23 3.73
CA THR A 37 -16.00 6.27 4.18
C THR A 37 -14.61 5.69 4.47
N LEU A 38 -14.56 4.53 5.11
CA LEU A 38 -13.31 3.79 5.35
C LEU A 38 -12.66 3.36 4.03
N VAL A 39 -13.44 2.79 3.11
CA VAL A 39 -12.92 2.31 1.82
C VAL A 39 -12.37 3.47 0.99
N GLU A 40 -13.09 4.60 0.92
CA GLU A 40 -12.66 5.80 0.21
C GLU A 40 -11.40 6.40 0.83
N SER A 41 -11.33 6.51 2.16
CA SER A 41 -10.16 7.02 2.88
C SER A 41 -8.93 6.14 2.66
N CYS A 42 -9.10 4.81 2.68
CA CYS A 42 -8.04 3.86 2.36
C CYS A 42 -7.55 4.00 0.92
N ILE A 43 -8.48 4.07 -0.06
CA ILE A 43 -8.12 4.23 -1.48
C ILE A 43 -7.39 5.56 -1.70
N GLN A 44 -7.86 6.64 -1.08
CA GLN A 44 -7.23 7.95 -1.18
C GLN A 44 -5.81 7.92 -0.63
N THR A 45 -5.63 7.40 0.58
CA THR A 45 -4.31 7.28 1.23
C THR A 45 -3.32 6.50 0.37
N VAL A 46 -3.75 5.36 -0.19
CA VAL A 46 -2.84 4.57 -1.04
C VAL A 46 -2.61 5.25 -2.38
N THR A 47 -3.61 5.90 -2.97
CA THR A 47 -3.44 6.67 -4.21
C THR A 47 -2.44 7.81 -4.03
N ASP A 48 -2.51 8.52 -2.91
CA ASP A 48 -1.58 9.58 -2.55
C ASP A 48 -0.17 9.02 -2.33
N ALA A 49 -0.05 7.89 -1.63
CA ALA A 49 1.23 7.21 -1.45
C ALA A 49 1.83 6.74 -2.79
N LEU A 50 1.02 6.21 -3.71
CA LEU A 50 1.44 5.84 -5.06
C LEU A 50 1.91 7.08 -5.83
N TYR A 51 1.17 8.19 -5.77
CA TYR A 51 1.54 9.44 -6.43
C TYR A 51 2.87 9.98 -5.90
N ILE A 52 2.99 10.11 -4.57
CA ILE A 52 4.23 10.54 -3.91
C ILE A 52 5.40 9.61 -4.29
N GLY A 53 5.16 8.30 -4.27
CA GLY A 53 6.16 7.30 -4.67
C GLY A 53 6.61 7.47 -6.11
N ILE A 54 5.69 7.66 -7.06
CA ILE A 54 5.99 7.93 -8.47
C ILE A 54 6.82 9.21 -8.61
N VAL A 55 6.41 10.30 -7.96
CA VAL A 55 7.14 11.57 -8.00
C VAL A 55 8.56 11.40 -7.45
N LEU A 56 8.70 10.71 -6.31
CA LEU A 56 10.01 10.46 -5.69
C LEU A 56 10.91 9.64 -6.60
N VAL A 57 10.39 8.55 -7.19
CA VAL A 57 11.14 7.71 -8.14
C VAL A 57 11.57 8.54 -9.33
N VAL A 58 10.68 9.31 -9.94
CA VAL A 58 11.00 10.18 -11.07
C VAL A 58 12.08 11.20 -10.70
N LEU A 59 11.99 11.84 -9.53
CA LEU A 59 13.01 12.79 -9.05
C LEU A 59 14.38 12.10 -8.91
N VAL A 60 14.42 10.94 -8.26
CA VAL A 60 15.65 10.14 -8.12
C VAL A 60 16.20 9.75 -9.49
N LEU A 61 15.36 9.34 -10.45
CA LEU A 61 15.78 9.03 -11.81
C LEU A 61 16.41 10.24 -12.51
N PHE A 62 15.82 11.43 -12.38
CA PHE A 62 16.42 12.65 -12.92
C PHE A 62 17.78 12.96 -12.28
N ALA A 63 17.89 12.78 -10.97
CA ALA A 63 19.13 13.00 -10.23
C ALA A 63 20.25 12.02 -10.63
N PHE A 64 19.92 10.75 -10.87
CA PHE A 64 20.90 9.73 -11.26
C PHE A 64 21.24 9.81 -12.76
N MET A 65 20.25 9.91 -13.64
CA MET A 65 20.50 9.87 -15.10
C MET A 65 21.03 11.19 -15.67
N GLY A 66 20.80 12.32 -15.00
CA GLY A 66 21.27 13.65 -15.40
C GLY A 66 20.76 14.14 -16.76
N SER A 67 19.83 13.42 -17.39
CA SER A 67 19.33 13.69 -18.72
C SER A 67 17.83 13.37 -18.80
N ILE A 68 17.07 14.31 -19.36
CA ILE A 68 15.60 14.25 -19.31
C ILE A 68 15.03 13.10 -20.14
N ARG A 69 15.69 12.76 -21.26
CA ARG A 69 15.16 11.77 -22.21
C ARG A 69 15.22 10.34 -21.66
N PRO A 70 16.37 9.85 -21.13
CA PRO A 70 16.40 8.53 -20.49
C PRO A 70 15.45 8.44 -19.30
N SER A 71 15.38 9.48 -18.45
CA SER A 71 14.46 9.52 -17.31
C SER A 71 13.00 9.44 -17.73
N LEU A 72 12.61 10.07 -18.85
CA LEU A 72 11.25 9.99 -19.37
C LEU A 72 10.88 8.59 -19.86
N VAL A 73 11.79 7.88 -20.53
CA VAL A 73 11.56 6.49 -20.98
C VAL A 73 11.29 5.59 -19.77
N VAL A 74 12.09 5.75 -18.71
CA VAL A 74 11.92 4.99 -17.47
C VAL A 74 10.62 5.39 -16.75
N ALA A 75 10.30 6.68 -16.67
CA ALA A 75 9.09 7.17 -16.01
C ALA A 75 7.80 6.59 -16.64
N ILE A 76 7.77 6.40 -17.96
CA ILE A 76 6.62 5.79 -18.68
C ILE A 76 6.43 4.30 -18.31
N SER A 77 7.47 3.62 -17.83
CA SER A 77 7.36 2.21 -17.42
C SER A 77 6.43 2.02 -16.22
N ILE A 78 6.35 3.01 -15.33
CA ILE A 78 5.54 2.94 -14.11
C ILE A 78 4.03 2.88 -14.42
N PRO A 79 3.43 3.87 -15.11
CA PRO A 79 2.00 3.81 -15.43
C PRO A 79 1.66 2.62 -16.33
N PHE A 80 2.57 2.22 -17.23
CA PHE A 80 2.36 1.02 -18.05
C PHE A 80 2.27 -0.25 -17.19
N SER A 81 3.21 -0.45 -16.26
CA SER A 81 3.28 -1.64 -15.42
C SER A 81 2.10 -1.71 -14.45
N ILE A 82 1.69 -0.57 -13.88
CA ILE A 82 0.48 -0.47 -13.04
C ILE A 82 -0.77 -0.81 -13.85
N LEU A 83 -0.92 -0.24 -15.06
CA LEU A 83 -2.06 -0.53 -15.93
C LEU A 83 -2.11 -2.01 -16.31
N PHE A 84 -0.96 -2.60 -16.66
CA PHE A 84 -0.85 -4.02 -16.96
C PHE A 84 -1.27 -4.88 -15.76
N ALA A 85 -0.83 -4.52 -14.55
CA ALA A 85 -1.21 -5.21 -13.33
C ALA A 85 -2.72 -5.10 -13.05
N MET A 86 -3.31 -3.92 -13.22
CA MET A 86 -4.76 -3.70 -13.04
C MET A 86 -5.59 -4.53 -14.04
N ILE A 87 -5.16 -4.60 -15.30
CA ILE A 87 -5.80 -5.44 -16.32
C ILE A 87 -5.66 -6.92 -15.96
N GLY A 88 -4.48 -7.35 -15.54
CA GLY A 88 -4.23 -8.72 -15.09
C GLY A 88 -5.07 -9.10 -13.88
N MET A 89 -5.17 -8.23 -12.88
CA MET A 89 -5.99 -8.46 -11.68
C MET A 89 -7.47 -8.62 -12.05
N ARG A 90 -7.97 -7.83 -12.99
CA ARG A 90 -9.33 -8.00 -13.53
C ARG A 90 -9.50 -9.37 -14.19
N PHE A 91 -8.51 -9.84 -14.94
CA PHE A 91 -8.55 -11.17 -15.57
C PHE A 91 -8.56 -12.31 -14.53
N PHE A 92 -7.82 -12.17 -13.44
CA PHE A 92 -7.78 -13.13 -12.33
C PHE A 92 -8.90 -12.94 -11.29
N ASN A 93 -9.86 -12.04 -11.53
CA ASN A 93 -10.97 -11.71 -10.60
C ASN A 93 -10.50 -11.27 -9.21
N ILE A 94 -9.41 -10.51 -9.15
CA ILE A 94 -8.84 -9.98 -7.91
C ILE A 94 -9.39 -8.58 -7.69
N SER A 95 -9.92 -8.32 -6.49
CA SER A 95 -10.46 -7.01 -6.15
C SER A 95 -9.34 -5.99 -5.96
N ALA A 96 -9.61 -4.76 -6.42
CA ALA A 96 -8.82 -3.59 -6.07
C ALA A 96 -9.17 -3.20 -4.63
N ASN A 97 -8.27 -3.52 -3.69
CA ASN A 97 -8.44 -3.31 -2.26
C ASN A 97 -7.11 -2.82 -1.67
N LEU A 98 -7.11 -2.55 -0.36
CA LEU A 98 -5.92 -2.03 0.33
C LEU A 98 -4.68 -2.90 0.12
N MET A 99 -4.82 -4.23 0.15
CA MET A 99 -3.70 -5.17 0.00
C MET A 99 -3.18 -5.23 -1.43
N SER A 100 -4.03 -5.22 -2.46
CA SER A 100 -3.57 -5.21 -3.85
C SER A 100 -2.93 -3.87 -4.22
N PHE A 101 -3.45 -2.73 -3.76
CA PHE A 101 -2.81 -1.43 -3.95
C PHE A 101 -1.50 -1.30 -3.16
N GLY A 102 -1.44 -1.84 -1.93
CA GLY A 102 -0.19 -1.94 -1.16
C GLY A 102 0.88 -2.76 -1.89
N GLY A 103 0.47 -3.85 -2.56
CA GLY A 103 1.35 -4.64 -3.42
C GLY A 103 1.90 -3.83 -4.59
N LEU A 104 1.05 -3.04 -5.27
CA LEU A 104 1.49 -2.12 -6.32
C LEU A 104 2.47 -1.06 -5.79
N ALA A 105 2.22 -0.51 -4.60
CA ALA A 105 3.08 0.50 -3.99
C ALA A 105 4.48 -0.05 -3.70
N ILE A 106 4.58 -1.27 -3.15
CA ILE A 106 5.85 -1.97 -2.95
C ILE A 106 6.54 -2.25 -4.30
N ALA A 107 5.76 -2.65 -5.30
CA ALA A 107 6.29 -3.01 -6.61
C ALA A 107 6.85 -1.81 -7.40
N ILE A 108 6.43 -0.56 -7.13
CA ILE A 108 6.89 0.62 -7.89
C ILE A 108 8.41 0.73 -7.90
N GLY A 109 9.08 0.55 -6.75
CA GLY A 109 10.55 0.62 -6.70
C GLY A 109 11.22 -0.52 -7.46
N LEU A 110 10.64 -1.72 -7.39
CA LEU A 110 11.19 -2.95 -7.95
C LEU A 110 10.99 -3.05 -9.47
N MET A 111 9.84 -2.57 -9.98
CA MET A 111 9.45 -2.70 -11.37
C MET A 111 10.28 -1.80 -12.30
N VAL A 112 10.81 -0.70 -11.77
CA VAL A 112 11.52 0.30 -12.57
C VAL A 112 12.98 -0.11 -12.82
N ASP A 113 13.57 -0.91 -11.94
CA ASP A 113 14.98 -1.34 -11.98
C ASP A 113 15.38 -1.97 -13.33
N GLY A 114 14.61 -2.94 -13.81
CA GLY A 114 14.88 -3.58 -15.10
C GLY A 114 14.87 -2.61 -16.29
N THR A 115 13.96 -1.62 -16.24
CA THR A 115 13.90 -0.57 -17.27
C THR A 115 15.09 0.38 -17.16
N ILE A 116 15.50 0.77 -15.94
CA ILE A 116 16.69 1.61 -15.71
C ILE A 116 17.92 0.94 -16.32
N VAL A 117 18.18 -0.31 -15.97
CA VAL A 117 19.36 -1.06 -16.45
C VAL A 117 19.38 -1.15 -17.98
N MET A 118 18.22 -1.40 -18.61
CA MET A 118 18.10 -1.44 -20.06
C MET A 118 18.41 -0.08 -20.70
N VAL A 119 17.77 0.98 -20.20
CA VAL A 119 17.85 2.33 -20.74
C VAL A 119 19.23 2.93 -20.52
N GLU A 120 19.85 2.72 -19.35
CA GLU A 120 21.22 3.15 -19.05
C GLU A 120 22.24 2.44 -19.93
N ASN A 121 22.09 1.12 -20.13
CA ASN A 121 22.99 0.39 -21.01
C ASN A 121 22.87 0.85 -22.48
N ILE A 122 21.64 1.12 -22.95
CA ILE A 122 21.41 1.70 -24.28
C ILE A 122 22.08 3.08 -24.37
N ASP A 123 21.88 3.97 -23.38
CA ASP A 123 22.47 5.30 -23.38
C ASP A 123 24.02 5.24 -23.37
N ARG A 124 24.60 4.38 -22.52
CA ARG A 124 26.04 4.13 -22.50
C ARG A 124 26.57 3.68 -23.86
N MET A 125 25.96 2.66 -24.45
CA MET A 125 26.43 2.11 -25.72
C MET A 125 26.21 3.07 -26.89
N LEU A 126 25.17 3.90 -26.87
CA LEU A 126 24.97 4.96 -27.88
C LEU A 126 26.03 6.07 -27.80
N ARG A 127 26.55 6.37 -26.59
CA ARG A 127 27.62 7.34 -26.40
C ARG A 127 28.99 6.81 -26.79
N GLU A 128 29.23 5.51 -26.62
CA GLU A 128 30.50 4.84 -26.93
C GLU A 128 30.60 4.34 -28.38
N ALA A 129 29.46 4.21 -29.08
CA ALA A 129 29.44 3.61 -30.41
C ALA A 129 30.16 4.49 -31.48
N PRO A 130 30.89 3.89 -32.44
CA PRO A 130 31.54 4.60 -33.55
C PRO A 130 30.52 5.19 -34.53
N PRO A 131 30.72 6.41 -35.07
CA PRO A 131 29.73 7.14 -35.87
C PRO A 131 29.06 6.33 -37.00
N ASP A 132 29.81 5.41 -37.60
CA ASP A 132 29.39 4.61 -38.75
C ASP A 132 28.50 3.40 -38.40
N GLU A 133 28.39 3.04 -37.11
CA GLU A 133 27.52 1.93 -36.68
C GLU A 133 26.05 2.38 -36.70
N SER A 134 25.20 1.55 -37.32
CA SER A 134 23.75 1.79 -37.34
C SER A 134 23.19 1.83 -35.92
N ARG A 135 22.39 2.86 -35.62
CA ARG A 135 21.75 3.04 -34.31
C ARG A 135 21.00 1.79 -33.84
N LEU A 136 20.29 1.12 -34.74
CA LEU A 136 19.52 -0.08 -34.42
C LEU A 136 20.43 -1.24 -34.01
N GLN A 137 21.63 -1.36 -34.60
CA GLN A 137 22.60 -2.40 -34.24
C GLN A 137 23.19 -2.15 -32.86
N VAL A 138 23.50 -0.89 -32.53
CA VAL A 138 23.98 -0.50 -31.19
C VAL A 138 22.93 -0.84 -30.13
N ILE A 139 21.66 -0.45 -30.36
CA ILE A 139 20.56 -0.74 -29.42
C ILE A 139 20.34 -2.24 -29.29
N ALA A 140 20.31 -3.00 -30.39
CA ALA A 140 20.13 -4.45 -30.34
C ALA A 140 21.25 -5.15 -29.55
N ARG A 141 22.49 -4.72 -29.72
CA ARG A 141 23.66 -5.21 -28.97
C ARG A 141 23.55 -4.86 -27.49
N ALA A 142 23.12 -3.64 -27.17
CA ALA A 142 22.86 -3.21 -25.80
C ALA A 142 21.78 -4.06 -25.14
N CYS A 143 20.63 -4.25 -25.80
CA CYS A 143 19.56 -5.10 -25.28
C CYS A 143 20.05 -6.52 -25.03
N LYS A 144 20.78 -7.11 -25.97
CA LYS A 144 21.29 -8.49 -25.85
C LYS A 144 22.22 -8.69 -24.66
N ALA A 145 22.98 -7.66 -24.27
CA ALA A 145 23.92 -7.73 -23.14
C ALA A 145 23.20 -7.82 -21.78
N VAL A 146 22.06 -7.15 -21.62
CA VAL A 146 21.35 -7.04 -20.33
C VAL A 146 20.04 -7.83 -20.26
N LEU A 147 19.54 -8.35 -21.38
CA LEU A 147 18.28 -9.09 -21.45
C LEU A 147 18.22 -10.27 -20.49
N ARG A 148 19.26 -11.13 -20.48
CA ARG A 148 19.31 -12.31 -19.59
C ARG A 148 19.32 -11.90 -18.11
N PRO A 149 20.23 -11.03 -17.64
CA PRO A 149 20.22 -10.56 -16.25
C PRO A 149 18.88 -9.99 -15.81
N ILE A 150 18.22 -9.17 -16.64
CA ILE A 150 16.93 -8.54 -16.31
C ILE A 150 15.83 -9.59 -16.13
N ILE A 151 15.71 -10.55 -17.06
CA ILE A 151 14.74 -11.64 -16.94
C ILE A 151 14.97 -12.43 -15.65
N PHE A 152 16.22 -12.83 -15.38
CA PHE A 152 16.55 -13.59 -14.17
C PHE A 152 16.24 -12.82 -12.88
N ALA A 153 16.62 -11.53 -12.80
CA ALA A 153 16.36 -10.70 -11.63
C ALA A 153 14.86 -10.56 -11.35
N ILE A 154 14.06 -10.27 -12.39
CA ILE A 154 12.61 -10.14 -12.24
C ILE A 154 11.96 -11.49 -11.89
N SER A 155 12.41 -12.59 -12.51
CA SER A 155 11.93 -13.93 -12.15
C SER A 155 12.20 -14.29 -10.69
N ILE A 156 13.37 -13.95 -10.15
CA ILE A 156 13.68 -14.17 -8.73
C ILE A 156 12.68 -13.42 -7.84
N ILE A 157 12.39 -12.15 -8.16
CA ILE A 157 11.41 -11.36 -7.41
C ILE A 157 10.05 -12.06 -7.44
N VAL A 158 9.55 -12.47 -8.61
CA VAL A 158 8.27 -13.18 -8.72
C VAL A 158 8.26 -14.48 -7.90
N VAL A 159 9.36 -15.25 -7.93
CA VAL A 159 9.49 -16.50 -7.16
C VAL A 159 9.48 -16.25 -5.65
N VAL A 160 10.05 -15.14 -5.17
CA VAL A 160 10.04 -14.78 -3.74
C VAL A 160 8.62 -14.53 -3.23
N PHE A 161 7.69 -14.06 -4.08
CA PHE A 161 6.29 -13.86 -3.70
C PHE A 161 5.42 -15.12 -3.87
N LEU A 162 5.89 -16.14 -4.59
CA LEU A 162 5.14 -17.37 -4.84
C LEU A 162 4.71 -18.13 -3.57
N PRO A 163 5.53 -18.22 -2.50
CA PRO A 163 5.12 -18.84 -1.24
C PRO A 163 3.85 -18.24 -0.62
N LEU A 164 3.51 -16.98 -0.89
CA LEU A 164 2.27 -16.37 -0.36
C LEU A 164 1.01 -17.06 -0.88
N PHE A 165 1.06 -17.70 -2.06
CA PHE A 165 -0.05 -18.48 -2.58
C PHE A 165 -0.27 -19.80 -1.84
N THR A 166 0.68 -20.23 -1.01
CA THR A 166 0.56 -21.44 -0.19
C THR A 166 -0.13 -21.16 1.15
N LEU A 167 -0.36 -19.89 1.50
CA LEU A 167 -1.09 -19.52 2.70
C LEU A 167 -2.57 -19.89 2.56
N HIS A 168 -3.10 -20.52 3.61
CA HIS A 168 -4.50 -20.97 3.67
C HIS A 168 -5.32 -20.09 4.62
N GLY A 169 -6.65 -20.22 4.57
CA GLY A 169 -7.55 -19.53 5.49
C GLY A 169 -7.60 -18.01 5.29
N VAL A 170 -7.62 -17.27 6.40
CA VAL A 170 -7.74 -15.80 6.42
C VAL A 170 -6.48 -15.16 5.83
N GLU A 171 -5.30 -15.65 6.19
CA GLU A 171 -4.01 -15.15 5.70
C GLU A 171 -3.93 -15.20 4.16
N GLY A 172 -4.30 -16.34 3.57
CA GLY A 172 -4.32 -16.50 2.12
C GLY A 172 -5.27 -15.52 1.44
N LYS A 173 -6.45 -15.27 2.02
CA LYS A 173 -7.42 -14.29 1.48
C LYS A 173 -6.91 -12.85 1.58
N THR A 174 -6.16 -12.53 2.63
CA THR A 174 -5.61 -11.19 2.87
C THR A 174 -4.38 -10.93 1.99
N PHE A 175 -3.45 -11.88 1.87
CA PHE A 175 -2.15 -11.67 1.20
C PHE A 175 -2.11 -12.13 -0.27
N SER A 176 -3.01 -13.00 -0.72
CA SER A 176 -3.05 -13.41 -2.14
C SER A 176 -3.21 -12.23 -3.12
N PRO A 177 -4.11 -11.24 -2.88
CA PRO A 177 -4.21 -10.06 -3.74
C PRO A 177 -2.90 -9.26 -3.84
N LEU A 178 -2.14 -9.16 -2.74
CA LEU A 178 -0.83 -8.49 -2.70
C LEU A 178 0.18 -9.23 -3.60
N ALA A 179 0.27 -10.56 -3.47
CA ALA A 179 1.19 -11.38 -4.26
C ALA A 179 0.90 -11.29 -5.78
N PHE A 180 -0.37 -11.36 -6.17
CA PHE A 180 -0.77 -11.19 -7.56
C PHE A 180 -0.46 -9.79 -8.10
N ALA A 181 -0.75 -8.74 -7.34
CA ALA A 181 -0.48 -7.37 -7.75
C ALA A 181 1.02 -7.17 -8.06
N VAL A 182 1.90 -7.65 -7.17
CA VAL A 182 3.35 -7.59 -7.36
C VAL A 182 3.77 -8.42 -8.57
N ALA A 183 3.34 -9.69 -8.66
CA ALA A 183 3.74 -10.57 -9.76
C ALA A 183 3.33 -10.03 -11.13
N LEU A 184 2.08 -9.54 -11.27
CA LEU A 184 1.59 -8.96 -12.51
C LEU A 184 2.28 -7.64 -12.85
N ALA A 185 2.56 -6.80 -11.87
CA ALA A 185 3.30 -5.56 -12.08
C ALA A 185 4.73 -5.82 -12.55
N MET A 186 5.41 -6.79 -11.93
CA MET A 186 6.75 -7.22 -12.33
C MET A 186 6.76 -7.82 -13.75
N LEU A 187 5.76 -8.63 -14.11
CA LEU A 187 5.61 -9.14 -15.48
C LEU A 187 5.36 -8.01 -16.49
N GLY A 188 4.50 -7.05 -16.17
CA GLY A 188 4.26 -5.86 -16.99
C GLY A 188 5.55 -5.06 -17.20
N SER A 189 6.34 -4.90 -16.13
CA SER A 189 7.63 -4.20 -16.19
C SER A 189 8.68 -4.91 -17.04
N LEU A 190 8.69 -6.25 -17.03
CA LEU A 190 9.57 -7.04 -17.87
C LEU A 190 9.19 -6.88 -19.35
N ILE A 191 7.89 -6.95 -19.67
CA ILE A 191 7.39 -6.71 -21.02
C ILE A 191 7.79 -5.31 -21.48
N PHE A 192 7.62 -4.30 -20.62
CA PHE A 192 8.01 -2.94 -20.93
C PHE A 192 9.52 -2.83 -21.19
N ALA A 193 10.36 -3.33 -20.28
CA ALA A 193 11.82 -3.23 -20.36
C ALA A 193 12.38 -3.93 -21.60
N VAL A 194 11.81 -5.06 -22.01
CA VAL A 194 12.33 -5.84 -23.14
C VAL A 194 11.77 -5.38 -24.48
N MET A 195 10.49 -4.98 -24.54
CA MET A 195 9.84 -4.62 -25.80
C MET A 195 9.73 -3.11 -26.01
N LEU A 196 9.14 -2.38 -25.06
CA LEU A 196 8.81 -0.97 -25.25
C LEU A 196 10.00 -0.04 -25.00
N ALA A 197 10.82 -0.32 -23.98
CA ALA A 197 11.93 0.54 -23.62
C ALA A 197 12.97 0.69 -24.74
N PRO A 198 13.37 -0.37 -25.49
CA PRO A 198 14.28 -0.21 -26.62
C PRO A 198 13.69 0.63 -27.76
N VAL A 199 12.39 0.48 -28.03
CA VAL A 199 11.67 1.26 -29.05
C VAL A 199 11.60 2.73 -28.65
N LEU A 200 11.21 3.01 -27.41
CA LEU A 200 11.15 4.38 -26.88
C LEU A 200 12.54 5.00 -26.79
N ALA A 201 13.57 4.24 -26.42
CA ALA A 201 14.95 4.71 -26.44
C ALA A 201 15.43 5.06 -27.85
N ASN A 202 15.03 4.28 -28.87
CA ASN A 202 15.32 4.59 -30.27
C ASN A 202 14.61 5.86 -30.76
N LEU A 203 13.42 6.17 -30.23
CA LEU A 203 12.68 7.38 -30.63
C LEU A 203 13.15 8.64 -29.88
N LEU A 204 13.36 8.53 -28.56
CA LEU A 204 13.56 9.68 -27.68
C LEU A 204 15.03 10.04 -27.43
N MET A 205 15.93 9.05 -27.36
CA MET A 205 17.34 9.34 -27.08
C MET A 205 18.02 9.94 -28.29
N ARG A 206 19.13 10.67 -28.08
CA ARG A 206 19.95 11.16 -29.19
C ARG A 206 21.37 10.66 -29.02
N ARG A 207 21.95 10.26 -30.13
CA ARG A 207 23.40 10.07 -30.25
C ARG A 207 24.07 11.44 -30.18
N PRO A 208 25.12 11.64 -29.37
CA PRO A 208 25.93 12.85 -29.44
C PRO A 208 26.45 13.04 -30.86
N ALA A 209 26.17 14.19 -31.47
CA ALA A 209 26.35 14.40 -32.92
C ALA A 209 27.79 14.71 -33.36
N ASN A 210 28.74 14.85 -32.43
CA ASN A 210 30.13 15.16 -32.77
C ASN A 210 31.04 14.27 -31.94
N GLY A 211 32.10 13.72 -32.55
CA GLY A 211 33.13 12.88 -31.94
C GLY A 211 33.93 13.50 -30.79
N ALA A 212 33.36 14.46 -30.07
CA ALA A 212 33.66 14.62 -28.67
C ALA A 212 33.29 13.29 -27.99
N VAL A 213 34.31 12.45 -27.78
CA VAL A 213 34.30 11.48 -26.68
C VAL A 213 33.77 12.29 -25.50
N ALA A 214 32.49 12.10 -25.17
CA ALA A 214 31.85 12.82 -24.11
C ALA A 214 32.48 12.27 -22.84
N SER A 215 33.66 12.82 -22.52
CA SER A 215 34.43 12.63 -21.30
C SER A 215 33.41 12.47 -20.20
N HIS A 216 33.29 11.26 -19.65
CA HIS A 216 32.40 10.87 -18.57
C HIS A 216 31.68 12.08 -17.96
N SER A 217 30.61 12.53 -18.62
CA SER A 217 29.76 13.57 -18.06
C SER A 217 28.89 12.86 -17.03
N GLU A 218 29.55 12.23 -16.05
CA GLU A 218 28.94 11.81 -14.81
C GLU A 218 28.25 13.07 -14.30
N ASN A 219 26.94 12.95 -14.09
CA ASN A 219 26.16 14.00 -13.50
C ASN A 219 26.90 14.53 -12.25
N ALA A 220 26.91 15.85 -12.01
CA ALA A 220 27.67 16.44 -10.90
C ALA A 220 27.33 15.77 -9.55
N PHE A 221 26.07 15.33 -9.43
CA PHE A 221 25.57 14.50 -8.35
C PHE A 221 26.29 13.14 -8.23
N LEU A 222 26.35 12.36 -9.31
CA LEU A 222 27.03 11.06 -9.34
C LEU A 222 28.52 11.19 -9.03
N ARG A 223 29.20 12.20 -9.60
CA ARG A 223 30.64 12.44 -9.35
C ARG A 223 30.94 12.70 -7.88
N THR A 224 30.03 13.40 -7.19
CA THR A 224 30.15 13.68 -5.76
C THR A 224 29.98 12.41 -4.94
N LEU A 225 28.97 11.60 -5.29
CA LEU A 225 28.68 10.32 -4.62
C LEU A 225 29.82 9.30 -4.83
N THR A 226 30.34 9.17 -6.05
CA THR A 226 31.45 8.27 -6.38
C THR A 226 32.74 8.68 -5.68
N ARG A 227 32.98 9.99 -5.49
CA ARG A 227 34.14 10.49 -4.72
C ARG A 227 34.10 10.04 -3.26
N ALA A 228 32.93 9.99 -2.65
CA ALA A 228 32.74 9.48 -1.28
C ALA A 228 32.78 7.95 -1.21
N TYR A 229 32.21 7.27 -2.21
CA TYR A 229 32.13 5.80 -2.27
C TYR A 229 33.49 5.12 -2.53
N ARG A 230 34.30 5.67 -3.44
CA ARG A 230 35.59 5.09 -3.87
C ARG A 230 36.59 4.80 -2.74
N PRO A 231 36.84 5.69 -1.76
CA PRO A 231 37.76 5.39 -0.65
C PRO A 231 37.25 4.23 0.23
N VAL A 232 35.93 4.15 0.45
CA VAL A 232 35.30 3.10 1.26
C VAL A 232 35.47 1.74 0.60
N VAL A 233 35.13 1.61 -0.69
CA VAL A 233 35.29 0.35 -1.42
C VAL A 233 36.75 -0.06 -1.49
N THR A 234 37.65 0.86 -1.83
CA THR A 234 39.08 0.52 -1.93
C THR A 234 39.67 0.08 -0.60
N PHE A 235 39.19 0.62 0.53
CA PHE A 235 39.54 0.14 1.86
C PHE A 235 39.08 -1.31 2.10
N PHE A 236 37.80 -1.62 1.84
CA PHE A 236 37.25 -2.96 2.04
C PHE A 236 37.83 -4.00 1.08
N VAL A 237 38.13 -3.63 -0.17
CA VAL A 237 38.80 -4.51 -1.13
C VAL A 237 40.23 -4.84 -0.67
N LYS A 238 40.97 -3.84 -0.16
CA LYS A 238 42.32 -4.06 0.41
C LYS A 238 42.28 -4.89 1.69
N LYS A 239 41.28 -4.68 2.55
CA LYS A 239 41.11 -5.35 3.84
C LYS A 239 39.85 -6.21 3.87
N ARG A 240 39.78 -7.22 2.99
CA ARG A 240 38.62 -8.12 2.84
C ARG A 240 38.15 -8.78 4.15
N SER A 241 39.07 -9.07 5.07
CA SER A 241 38.74 -9.64 6.39
C SER A 241 37.87 -8.71 7.22
N ILE A 242 38.09 -7.39 7.14
CA ILE A 242 37.26 -6.40 7.84
C ILE A 242 35.86 -6.37 7.23
N ALA A 243 35.72 -6.49 5.91
CA ALA A 243 34.42 -6.56 5.25
C ALA A 243 33.61 -7.78 5.74
N VAL A 244 34.26 -8.94 5.81
CA VAL A 244 33.64 -10.18 6.31
C VAL A 244 33.31 -10.07 7.80
N ALA A 245 34.21 -9.52 8.61
CA ALA A 245 33.97 -9.30 10.03
C ALA A 245 32.79 -8.35 10.26
N LEU A 246 32.71 -7.25 9.52
CA LEU A 246 31.60 -6.31 9.58
C LEU A 246 30.28 -6.98 9.20
N ALA A 247 30.25 -7.74 8.10
CA ALA A 247 29.06 -8.50 7.70
C ALA A 247 28.63 -9.50 8.79
N GLY A 248 29.59 -10.22 9.39
CA GLY A 248 29.34 -11.13 10.50
C GLY A 248 28.77 -10.43 11.74
N VAL A 249 29.31 -9.25 12.10
CA VAL A 249 28.80 -8.42 13.20
C VAL A 249 27.37 -7.95 12.91
N LEU A 250 27.07 -7.49 11.69
CA LEU A 250 25.72 -7.05 11.32
C LEU A 250 24.70 -8.20 11.39
N VAL A 251 25.08 -9.39 10.92
CA VAL A 251 24.24 -10.59 11.04
C VAL A 251 24.04 -10.97 12.52
N LEU A 252 25.09 -10.92 13.33
CA LEU A 252 24.99 -11.21 14.77
C LEU A 252 24.07 -10.22 15.49
N ILE A 253 24.17 -8.93 15.17
CA ILE A 253 23.28 -7.89 15.70
C ILE A 253 21.83 -8.19 15.29
N GLY A 254 21.60 -8.52 14.02
CA GLY A 254 20.27 -8.91 13.53
C GLY A 254 19.70 -10.11 14.29
N LEU A 255 20.51 -11.16 14.49
CA LEU A 255 20.12 -12.36 15.25
C LEU A 255 19.86 -12.07 16.73
N LEU A 256 20.55 -11.09 17.33
CA LEU A 256 20.34 -10.68 18.73
C LEU A 256 19.09 -9.80 18.90
N ILE A 257 18.69 -9.06 17.86
CA ILE A 257 17.50 -8.19 17.89
C ILE A 257 16.24 -9.00 17.55
N PHE A 258 16.33 -9.98 16.64
CA PHE A 258 15.19 -10.75 16.15
C PHE A 258 14.26 -11.32 17.25
N PRO A 259 14.77 -11.91 18.36
CA PRO A 259 13.91 -12.42 19.43
C PRO A 259 13.18 -11.35 20.24
N ARG A 260 13.57 -10.07 20.11
CA ARG A 260 12.89 -8.95 20.79
C ARG A 260 11.75 -8.36 19.96
N LEU A 261 11.55 -8.84 18.73
CA LEU A 261 10.48 -8.37 17.88
C LEU A 261 9.16 -9.03 18.32
N GLY A 262 8.16 -8.23 18.66
CA GLY A 262 6.82 -8.73 18.95
C GLY A 262 6.18 -9.37 17.71
N SER A 263 5.23 -10.27 17.93
CA SER A 263 4.42 -10.87 16.86
C SER A 263 2.97 -10.42 16.98
N GLU A 264 2.45 -9.81 15.93
CA GLU A 264 1.02 -9.51 15.78
C GLU A 264 0.53 -10.14 14.48
N PHE A 265 -0.70 -10.65 14.47
CA PHE A 265 -1.28 -11.34 13.30
C PHE A 265 -1.52 -10.36 12.14
N THR A 266 -2.19 -9.26 12.44
CA THR A 266 -2.42 -8.13 11.52
C THR A 266 -2.39 -6.85 12.34
N PRO A 267 -1.84 -5.74 11.80
CA PRO A 267 -1.91 -4.47 12.49
C PRO A 267 -3.38 -4.07 12.69
N THR A 268 -3.68 -3.47 13.83
CA THR A 268 -5.02 -2.94 14.12
C THR A 268 -5.31 -1.80 13.14
N LEU A 269 -6.33 -1.99 12.29
CA LEU A 269 -6.79 -0.95 11.37
C LEU A 269 -7.63 0.06 12.16
N GLN A 270 -7.25 1.33 12.11
CA GLN A 270 -8.03 2.42 12.68
C GLN A 270 -9.12 2.80 11.69
N GLU A 271 -10.29 2.17 11.84
CA GLU A 271 -11.41 2.34 10.91
C GLU A 271 -12.18 3.67 11.11
N GLY A 272 -11.85 4.43 12.16
CA GLY A 272 -12.55 5.66 12.54
C GLY A 272 -13.93 5.44 13.17
N THR A 273 -14.41 4.20 13.22
CA THR A 273 -15.62 3.80 13.96
C THR A 273 -15.22 2.91 15.12
N ILE A 274 -15.73 3.21 16.33
CA ILE A 274 -15.52 2.37 17.51
C ILE A 274 -16.81 1.60 17.78
N VAL A 275 -16.69 0.27 17.85
CA VAL A 275 -17.78 -0.62 18.26
C VAL A 275 -17.47 -1.16 19.64
N LEU A 276 -18.35 -0.87 20.60
CA LEU A 276 -18.21 -1.32 21.97
C LEU A 276 -19.19 -2.46 22.25
N ARG A 277 -18.66 -3.61 22.69
CA ARG A 277 -19.46 -4.77 23.07
C ARG A 277 -19.54 -4.88 24.59
N LEU A 278 -20.75 -4.81 25.14
CA LEU A 278 -21.04 -5.11 26.53
C LEU A 278 -21.49 -6.56 26.67
N THR A 279 -20.87 -7.29 27.59
CA THR A 279 -21.23 -8.68 27.89
C THR A 279 -21.69 -8.78 29.33
N MET A 280 -22.96 -9.12 29.54
CA MET A 280 -23.60 -9.17 30.84
C MET A 280 -23.79 -10.62 31.28
N ALA A 281 -24.20 -10.81 32.55
CA ALA A 281 -24.52 -12.13 33.08
C ALA A 281 -25.54 -12.88 32.19
N PRO A 282 -25.34 -14.18 31.87
CA PRO A 282 -26.23 -14.92 30.96
C PRO A 282 -27.70 -15.01 31.40
N SER A 283 -27.97 -14.88 32.70
CA SER A 283 -29.31 -14.95 33.29
C SER A 283 -30.05 -13.60 33.33
N ILE A 284 -29.47 -12.54 32.79
CA ILE A 284 -30.05 -11.19 32.82
C ILE A 284 -31.35 -11.13 32.00
N SER A 285 -32.34 -10.37 32.50
CA SER A 285 -33.56 -10.09 31.75
C SER A 285 -33.33 -8.98 30.73
N LEU A 286 -34.12 -8.94 29.66
CA LEU A 286 -34.04 -7.87 28.65
C LEU A 286 -34.25 -6.47 29.26
N THR A 287 -35.15 -6.37 30.26
CA THR A 287 -35.41 -5.12 30.97
C THR A 287 -34.16 -4.63 31.71
N GLU A 288 -33.46 -5.53 32.39
CA GLU A 288 -32.27 -5.16 33.16
C GLU A 288 -31.07 -4.90 32.23
N SER A 289 -30.90 -5.68 31.16
CA SER A 289 -29.87 -5.39 30.16
C SER A 289 -30.09 -4.04 29.49
N THR A 290 -31.34 -3.67 29.22
CA THR A 290 -31.70 -2.34 28.71
C THR A 290 -31.33 -1.24 29.70
N ARG A 291 -31.64 -1.44 30.99
CA ARG A 291 -31.30 -0.47 32.05
C ARG A 291 -29.79 -0.24 32.15
N ILE A 292 -29.01 -1.31 32.15
CA ILE A 292 -27.54 -1.24 32.21
C ILE A 292 -26.99 -0.53 30.96
N THR A 293 -27.46 -0.94 29.78
CA THR A 293 -27.07 -0.37 28.49
C THR A 293 -27.29 1.14 28.45
N GLN A 294 -28.46 1.63 28.90
CA GLN A 294 -28.77 3.06 28.98
C GLN A 294 -27.85 3.84 29.94
N ILE A 295 -27.36 3.21 31.00
CA ILE A 295 -26.38 3.84 31.91
C ILE A 295 -25.06 4.05 31.16
N VAL A 296 -24.61 3.07 30.39
CA VAL A 296 -23.37 3.16 29.60
C VAL A 296 -23.52 4.20 28.50
N GLU A 297 -24.65 4.21 27.78
CA GLU A 297 -24.94 5.21 26.75
C GLU A 297 -24.85 6.63 27.31
N ARG A 298 -25.41 6.89 28.50
CA ARG A 298 -25.33 8.22 29.12
C ARG A 298 -23.91 8.61 29.52
N ARG A 299 -23.08 7.65 29.97
CA ARG A 299 -21.66 7.91 30.26
C ARG A 299 -20.90 8.24 28.98
N LEU A 300 -21.13 7.46 27.93
CA LEU A 300 -20.55 7.70 26.60
C LEU A 300 -20.95 9.09 26.05
N MET A 301 -22.23 9.47 26.14
CA MET A 301 -22.68 10.80 25.72
C MET A 301 -22.11 11.96 26.56
N GLY A 302 -21.46 11.67 27.69
CA GLY A 302 -20.70 12.68 28.46
C GLY A 302 -19.36 13.05 27.82
N ILE A 303 -18.84 12.22 26.92
CA ILE A 303 -17.57 12.44 26.22
C ILE A 303 -17.81 13.39 25.04
N PRO A 304 -17.12 14.54 24.97
CA PRO A 304 -17.42 15.59 23.99
C PRO A 304 -17.16 15.17 22.53
N GLU A 305 -16.32 14.16 22.30
CA GLU A 305 -16.01 13.58 20.99
C GLU A 305 -17.14 12.71 20.42
N ILE A 306 -18.03 12.20 21.27
CA ILE A 306 -19.12 11.31 20.87
C ILE A 306 -20.33 12.15 20.46
N ASP A 307 -20.76 12.00 19.20
CA ASP A 307 -21.95 12.66 18.65
C ASP A 307 -23.23 11.87 18.95
N GLY A 308 -23.13 10.55 19.00
CA GLY A 308 -24.25 9.66 19.29
C GLY A 308 -23.82 8.22 19.55
N VAL A 309 -24.74 7.43 20.10
CA VAL A 309 -24.54 6.00 20.32
C VAL A 309 -25.77 5.25 19.83
N VAL A 310 -25.55 4.24 18.99
CA VAL A 310 -26.62 3.35 18.51
C VAL A 310 -26.36 1.96 19.05
N THR A 311 -27.27 1.48 19.90
CA THR A 311 -27.10 0.19 20.57
C THR A 311 -28.08 -0.86 20.06
N ARG A 312 -27.56 -2.08 19.89
CA ARG A 312 -28.34 -3.28 19.64
C ARG A 312 -28.14 -4.27 20.78
N ILE A 313 -29.23 -4.62 21.48
CA ILE A 313 -29.24 -5.68 22.50
C ILE A 313 -29.70 -6.97 21.84
N GLY A 314 -28.89 -8.03 21.92
CA GLY A 314 -29.12 -9.28 21.23
C GLY A 314 -29.10 -9.11 19.71
N ARG A 315 -30.15 -9.61 19.04
CA ARG A 315 -30.23 -9.72 17.58
C ARG A 315 -31.42 -8.97 17.01
N GLY A 316 -31.27 -8.48 15.78
CA GLY A 316 -32.40 -8.00 14.99
C GLY A 316 -33.29 -9.14 14.49
N GLU A 317 -34.51 -8.81 14.06
CA GLU A 317 -35.45 -9.79 13.48
C GLU A 317 -34.90 -10.45 12.21
N VAL A 318 -34.09 -9.71 11.45
CA VAL A 318 -33.46 -10.14 10.20
C VAL A 318 -31.96 -9.88 10.29
N GLY A 319 -31.13 -10.87 9.94
CA GLY A 319 -29.67 -10.74 9.88
C GLY A 319 -28.93 -12.00 10.30
N ALA A 320 -27.60 -11.95 10.24
CA ALA A 320 -26.72 -13.06 10.61
C ALA A 320 -26.35 -13.09 12.11
N HIS A 321 -26.83 -12.13 12.90
CA HIS A 321 -26.47 -11.97 14.30
C HIS A 321 -27.14 -13.06 15.16
N THR A 322 -26.33 -13.75 15.97
CA THR A 322 -26.79 -14.79 16.91
C THR A 322 -26.69 -14.35 18.37
N ASP A 323 -26.54 -13.05 18.60
CA ASP A 323 -26.28 -12.50 19.92
C ASP A 323 -27.49 -12.72 20.86
N PRO A 324 -27.24 -13.24 22.08
CA PRO A 324 -28.25 -13.35 23.13
C PRO A 324 -28.54 -12.00 23.78
N ILE A 325 -29.63 -11.92 24.57
CA ILE A 325 -30.07 -10.69 25.26
C ILE A 325 -29.08 -10.17 26.33
N ASN A 326 -28.09 -10.99 26.72
CA ASN A 326 -27.01 -10.58 27.62
C ASN A 326 -25.80 -9.99 26.89
N SER A 327 -25.88 -9.77 25.58
CA SER A 327 -24.85 -9.08 24.79
C SER A 327 -25.46 -7.84 24.15
N ALA A 328 -24.80 -6.70 24.30
CA ALA A 328 -25.15 -5.46 23.62
C ALA A 328 -23.97 -4.96 22.78
N GLU A 329 -24.25 -4.57 21.54
CA GLU A 329 -23.28 -4.00 20.61
C GLU A 329 -23.64 -2.53 20.37
N MET A 330 -22.70 -1.64 20.68
CA MET A 330 -22.86 -0.18 20.63
C MET A 330 -21.97 0.39 19.54
N PHE A 331 -22.59 1.01 18.54
CA PHE A 331 -21.89 1.79 17.52
C PHE A 331 -21.74 3.21 18.04
N ILE A 332 -20.49 3.65 18.23
CA ILE A 332 -20.18 4.99 18.70
C ILE A 332 -19.98 5.89 17.48
N LEU A 333 -20.87 6.88 17.32
CA LEU A 333 -20.78 7.92 16.31
C LEU A 333 -19.82 8.99 16.82
N LEU A 334 -18.66 9.09 16.17
CA LEU A 334 -17.64 10.07 16.52
C LEU A 334 -17.79 11.32 15.69
N LYS A 335 -17.49 12.48 16.30
CA LYS A 335 -17.26 13.71 15.55
C LYS A 335 -16.01 13.58 14.68
N PRO A 336 -15.89 14.41 13.62
CA PRO A 336 -14.66 14.46 12.84
C PRO A 336 -13.43 14.73 13.72
N GLU A 337 -12.28 14.11 13.39
CA GLU A 337 -11.06 14.14 14.23
C GLU A 337 -10.54 15.56 14.55
N ASN A 338 -10.82 16.53 13.67
CA ASN A 338 -10.45 17.93 13.88
C ASN A 338 -11.24 18.64 14.99
N GLU A 339 -12.33 18.05 15.47
CA GLU A 339 -13.16 18.58 16.56
C GLU A 339 -12.85 17.93 17.92
N TRP A 340 -11.91 16.97 17.96
CA TRP A 340 -11.56 16.25 19.19
C TRP A 340 -10.82 17.15 20.17
N ARG A 341 -11.13 17.02 21.46
CA ARG A 341 -10.59 17.90 22.52
C ARG A 341 -9.84 17.14 23.61
N THR A 342 -10.28 15.94 23.95
CA THR A 342 -9.76 15.12 25.04
C THR A 342 -8.75 14.07 24.59
N ALA A 343 -8.77 13.69 23.30
CA ALA A 343 -7.88 12.70 22.73
C ALA A 343 -7.26 13.20 21.42
N GLY A 344 -5.96 12.97 21.23
CA GLY A 344 -5.25 13.29 20.00
C GLY A 344 -5.27 12.17 18.95
N ASN A 345 -5.68 10.96 19.33
CA ASN A 345 -5.80 9.81 18.42
C ASN A 345 -6.83 8.80 18.92
N GLN A 346 -7.21 7.85 18.06
CA GLN A 346 -8.22 6.83 18.37
C GLN A 346 -7.86 5.99 19.60
N LEU A 347 -6.57 5.63 19.77
CA LEU A 347 -6.08 4.85 20.92
C LEU A 347 -6.27 5.56 22.25
N GLU A 348 -6.03 6.87 22.27
CA GLU A 348 -6.24 7.71 23.46
C GLU A 348 -7.73 7.85 23.76
N LEU A 349 -8.56 8.02 22.73
CA LEU A 349 -10.02 8.06 22.88
C LEU A 349 -10.57 6.73 23.44
N GLU A 350 -10.08 5.59 22.96
CA GLU A 350 -10.43 4.27 23.49
C GLU A 350 -10.05 4.14 24.97
N ARG A 351 -8.94 4.76 25.40
CA ARG A 351 -8.56 4.82 26.81
C ARG A 351 -9.53 5.69 27.62
N VAL A 352 -9.85 6.89 27.12
CA VAL A 352 -10.83 7.79 27.75
C VAL A 352 -12.19 7.12 27.88
N ILE A 353 -12.67 6.44 26.84
CA ILE A 353 -13.92 5.67 26.87
C ILE A 353 -13.86 4.58 27.95
N ARG A 354 -12.75 3.84 28.04
CA ARG A 354 -12.56 2.80 29.07
C ARG A 354 -12.60 3.38 30.49
N ASP A 355 -11.91 4.50 30.70
CA ASP A 355 -11.83 5.17 31.99
C ASP A 355 -13.19 5.75 32.41
N GLU A 356 -13.94 6.34 31.47
CA GLU A 356 -15.25 6.97 31.73
C GLU A 356 -16.38 5.94 31.93
N ILE A 357 -16.34 4.82 31.22
CA ILE A 357 -17.27 3.71 31.46
C ILE A 357 -17.02 3.11 32.84
N GLY A 358 -15.75 2.98 33.25
CA GLY A 358 -15.36 2.43 34.54
C GLY A 358 -15.84 1.00 34.78
N GLU A 359 -15.80 0.53 36.03
CA GLU A 359 -16.37 -0.76 36.40
C GLU A 359 -17.88 -0.63 36.62
N ILE A 360 -18.66 -1.36 35.82
CA ILE A 360 -20.11 -1.49 36.00
C ILE A 360 -20.36 -2.87 36.61
N PRO A 361 -20.96 -2.98 37.81
CA PRO A 361 -21.21 -4.27 38.43
C PRO A 361 -22.01 -5.20 37.51
N GLY A 362 -21.41 -6.33 37.12
CA GLY A 362 -22.05 -7.37 36.30
C GLY A 362 -21.88 -7.22 34.78
N VAL A 363 -20.93 -6.38 34.32
CA VAL A 363 -20.62 -6.12 32.90
C VAL A 363 -19.12 -6.23 32.63
#